data_AF-A0AAE1FQ45-F1
#
_entry.id   AF-A0AAE1FQ45-F1
#
_cell.length_a   1.000
_cell.length_b   1.000
_cell.length_c   1.000
_cell.angle_alpha   90.00
_cell.angle_beta   90.00
_cell.angle_gamma   90.00
#
_symmetry.space_group_name_H-M   'P 1'
#
loop_
_entity.id
_entity.type
_entity.pdbx_description
1 polymer ?
#
loop_
_entity_poly.entity_id
_entity_poly.type
_entity_poly.pdbx_seq_one_letter_code
_entity_poly.pdbx_strand_id
1 'polypeptide(L)'
;MLRRLKSLGMQLRELRNIFIMFILPKLTYASPAWSSSLSLTQQRQLERVQKRACRIIMGDRYTTYETALITLDLTSLTDSHTKLLKQFGERLISHPRHRHFLPDNNPNPDMP
;
A
#
# COMPACT_ATOMS: atom_id res chain seq x y z
N MET A 1 -7.00 16.41 8.87
CA MET A 1 -6.64 17.13 7.64
C MET A 1 -7.71 16.98 6.54
N LEU A 2 -7.85 15.82 5.88
CA LEU A 2 -8.78 15.63 4.75
C LEU A 2 -10.22 16.10 5.01
N ARG A 3 -10.78 15.80 6.18
CA ARG A 3 -12.14 16.25 6.54
C ARG A 3 -12.30 17.77 6.54
N ARG A 4 -11.29 18.50 7.04
CA ARG A 4 -11.30 19.96 7.07
C ARG A 4 -11.20 20.54 5.65
N LEU A 5 -10.36 19.94 4.80
CA LEU A 5 -10.24 20.36 3.40
C LEU A 5 -11.54 20.11 2.63
N LYS A 6 -12.21 18.97 2.89
CA LYS A 6 -13.53 18.68 2.30
C LYS A 6 -14.58 19.70 2.74
N SER A 7 -14.62 20.09 4.01
CA SER A 7 -15.57 21.10 4.49
C SER A 7 -15.29 22.51 3.93
N LEU A 8 -14.07 22.78 3.48
CA LEU A 8 -13.71 24.02 2.79
C LEU A 8 -14.07 24.00 1.28
N GLY A 9 -14.77 22.96 0.80
CA GLY A 9 -15.24 22.90 -0.58
C GLY A 9 -14.23 22.39 -1.60
N MET A 10 -13.09 21.83 -1.16
CA MET A 10 -12.07 21.30 -2.05
C MET A 10 -12.61 20.20 -2.96
N GLN A 11 -12.16 20.18 -4.21
CA GLN A 11 -12.64 19.24 -5.22
C GLN A 11 -12.16 17.81 -4.91
N LEU A 12 -12.93 16.83 -5.39
CA LEU A 12 -12.66 15.40 -5.18
C LEU A 12 -11.26 15.00 -5.66
N ARG A 13 -10.83 15.50 -6.84
CA ARG A 13 -9.50 15.23 -7.40
C ARG A 13 -8.38 15.77 -6.53
N GLU A 14 -8.53 16.96 -5.98
CA GLU A 14 -7.53 17.60 -5.12
C GLU A 14 -7.39 16.84 -3.80
N LEU A 15 -8.51 16.45 -3.20
CA LEU A 15 -8.50 15.63 -1.98
C LEU A 15 -7.86 14.25 -2.21
N ARG A 16 -8.11 13.63 -3.36
CA ARG A 16 -7.41 12.40 -3.79
C ARG A 16 -5.90 12.64 -3.87
N ASN A 17 -5.47 13.69 -4.55
CA ASN A 17 -4.04 14.01 -4.69
C ASN A 17 -3.39 14.22 -3.32
N ILE A 18 -4.06 14.92 -2.39
CA ILE A 18 -3.57 15.13 -1.03
C ILE A 18 -3.46 13.81 -0.26
N PHE A 19 -4.42 12.89 -0.41
CA PHE A 19 -4.31 11.55 0.14
C PHE A 19 -3.07 10.82 -0.39
N ILE A 20 -2.87 10.83 -1.71
CA ILE A 20 -1.72 10.19 -2.37
C ILE A 20 -0.39 10.82 -1.95
N MET A 21 -0.32 12.14 -1.76
CA MET A 21 0.93 12.82 -1.44
C MET A 21 1.31 12.77 0.05
N PHE A 22 0.34 12.81 0.96
CA PHE A 22 0.63 12.98 2.39
C PHE A 22 0.32 11.78 3.27
N ILE A 23 -0.64 10.94 2.87
CA ILE A 23 -1.13 9.83 3.69
C ILE A 23 -0.62 8.51 3.14
N LEU A 24 -0.82 8.26 1.84
CA LEU A 24 -0.41 7.01 1.20
C LEU A 24 1.08 6.68 1.41
N PRO A 25 2.04 7.63 1.30
CA PRO A 25 3.45 7.31 1.48
C PRO A 25 3.76 6.84 2.90
N LYS A 26 3.03 7.33 3.90
CA LYS A 26 3.19 6.86 5.29
C LYS A 26 2.68 5.44 5.49
N LEU A 27 1.70 5.01 4.69
CA LEU A 27 1.14 3.67 4.73
C LEU A 27 1.95 2.65 3.92
N THR A 28 2.78 3.12 2.99
CA THR A 28 3.57 2.26 2.09
C THR A 28 5.08 2.35 2.34
N TYR A 29 5.54 3.30 3.15
CA TYR A 29 6.96 3.46 3.46
C TYR A 29 7.56 2.19 4.05
N ALA A 30 8.66 1.75 3.45
CA ALA A 30 9.38 0.54 3.80
C ALA A 30 8.49 -0.73 3.85
N SER A 31 7.33 -0.75 3.18
CA SER A 31 6.41 -1.89 3.24
C SER A 31 7.05 -3.24 2.91
N PRO A 32 8.01 -3.36 1.96
CA PRO A 32 8.66 -4.64 1.71
C PRO A 32 9.35 -5.26 2.94
N ALA A 33 9.74 -4.45 3.93
CA ALA A 33 10.41 -4.94 5.14
C ALA A 33 9.46 -5.49 6.21
N TRP A 34 8.18 -5.11 6.20
CA TRP A 34 7.24 -5.46 7.28
C TRP A 34 5.90 -6.02 6.82
N SER A 35 5.50 -5.83 5.55
CA SER A 35 4.15 -6.18 5.09
C SER A 35 3.86 -7.67 5.11
N SER A 36 4.87 -8.51 4.85
CA SER A 36 4.76 -9.98 4.91
C SER A 36 4.59 -10.51 6.33
N SER A 37 5.01 -9.75 7.34
CA SER A 37 4.92 -10.14 8.76
C SER A 37 3.62 -9.72 9.43
N LEU A 38 2.74 -9.01 8.72
CA LEU A 38 1.49 -8.55 9.30
C LEU A 38 0.46 -9.67 9.38
N SER A 39 -0.18 -9.80 10.55
CA SER A 39 -1.41 -10.58 10.68
C SER A 39 -2.55 -9.96 9.86
N LEU A 40 -3.54 -10.78 9.52
CA LEU A 40 -4.74 -10.33 8.81
C LEU A 40 -5.46 -9.17 9.53
N THR A 41 -5.44 -9.16 10.86
CA THR A 41 -6.04 -8.08 11.67
C THR A 41 -5.27 -6.77 11.47
N GLN A 42 -3.94 -6.81 11.49
CA GLN A 42 -3.10 -5.62 11.27
C GLN A 42 -3.24 -5.10 9.83
N GLN A 43 -3.29 -5.99 8.84
CA GLN A 43 -3.55 -5.61 7.45
C GLN A 43 -4.90 -4.90 7.32
N ARG A 44 -5.97 -5.45 7.93
CA ARG A 44 -7.29 -4.81 7.96
C ARG A 44 -7.27 -3.46 8.67
N GLN A 45 -6.48 -3.29 9.72
CA GLN A 45 -6.33 -2.01 10.43
C GLN A 45 -5.68 -0.94 9.53
N LEU A 46 -4.66 -1.29 8.75
CA LEU A 46 -4.08 -0.39 7.75
C LEU A 46 -5.10 -0.05 6.66
N GLU A 47 -5.79 -1.04 6.11
CA GLU A 47 -6.80 -0.85 5.07
C GLU A 47 -7.94 0.08 5.52
N ARG A 48 -8.28 0.05 6.83
CA ARG A 48 -9.28 0.97 7.40
C ARG A 48 -8.87 2.44 7.29
N VAL A 49 -7.59 2.76 7.27
CA VAL A 49 -7.12 4.14 7.06
C VAL A 49 -7.49 4.61 5.65
N GLN A 50 -7.20 3.79 4.63
CA GLN A 50 -7.56 4.09 3.24
C GLN A 50 -9.08 4.13 3.05
N LYS A 51 -9.82 3.15 3.57
CA LYS A 51 -11.31 3.15 3.55
C LYS A 51 -11.89 4.43 4.15
N ARG A 52 -11.34 4.88 5.28
CA ARG A 52 -11.78 6.12 5.93
C ARG A 52 -11.45 7.34 5.08
N ALA A 53 -10.29 7.38 4.43
CA ALA A 53 -9.94 8.45 3.50
C ALA A 53 -10.91 8.49 2.31
N CYS A 54 -11.20 7.35 1.68
CA CYS A 54 -12.16 7.25 0.58
C CYS A 54 -13.54 7.76 0.97
N ARG A 55 -14.06 7.37 2.14
CA ARG A 55 -15.34 7.87 2.68
C ARG A 55 -15.35 9.39 2.83
N ILE A 56 -14.26 9.97 3.35
CA ILE A 56 -14.15 11.43 3.52
C ILE A 56 -14.09 12.14 2.16
N ILE A 57 -13.33 11.62 1.21
CA ILE A 57 -13.15 12.22 -0.12
C ILE A 57 -14.46 12.23 -0.90
N MET A 58 -15.14 11.07 -0.94
CA MET A 58 -16.35 10.86 -1.72
C MET A 58 -17.61 11.43 -1.04
N GLY A 59 -17.63 11.50 0.29
CA GLY A 59 -18.80 11.95 1.05
C GLY A 59 -20.03 11.12 0.71
N ASP A 60 -21.12 11.79 0.36
CA ASP A 60 -22.41 11.15 0.03
C ASP A 60 -22.34 10.26 -1.22
N ARG A 61 -21.31 10.42 -2.06
CA ARG A 61 -21.10 9.56 -3.24
C ARG A 61 -20.45 8.22 -2.89
N TYR A 62 -20.05 8.00 -1.64
CA TYR A 62 -19.43 6.76 -1.20
C TYR A 62 -20.49 5.64 -1.10
N THR A 63 -20.28 4.55 -1.83
CA THR A 63 -21.14 3.35 -1.75
C THR A 63 -20.40 2.17 -1.15
N THR A 64 -19.45 1.61 -1.90
CA THR A 64 -18.58 0.51 -1.45
C THR A 64 -17.13 0.92 -1.53
N TYR A 65 -16.25 0.08 -0.97
CA TYR A 65 -14.82 0.39 -1.03
C TYR A 65 -14.26 0.18 -2.44
N GLU A 66 -14.76 -0.84 -3.12
CA GLU A 66 -14.34 -1.28 -4.44
C GLU A 66 -14.71 -0.22 -5.49
N THR A 67 -15.92 0.32 -5.44
CA THR A 67 -16.33 1.45 -6.31
C THR A 67 -15.54 2.71 -6.00
N ALA A 68 -15.19 2.93 -4.73
CA ALA A 68 -14.36 4.06 -4.34
C ALA A 68 -12.93 3.96 -4.89
N LEU A 69 -12.32 2.78 -4.86
CA LEU A 69 -11.01 2.53 -5.46
C LEU A 69 -11.03 2.84 -6.96
N ILE A 70 -12.04 2.36 -7.68
CA ILE A 70 -12.19 2.62 -9.12
C ILE A 70 -12.40 4.11 -9.38
N THR A 71 -13.33 4.75 -8.66
CA THR A 71 -13.67 6.17 -8.86
C THR A 71 -12.50 7.10 -8.55
N LEU A 72 -11.73 6.76 -7.53
CA LEU A 72 -10.55 7.52 -7.11
C LEU A 72 -9.28 7.06 -7.81
N ASP A 73 -9.34 6.09 -8.73
CA ASP A 73 -8.16 5.52 -9.40
C ASP A 73 -7.05 5.17 -8.38
N LEU A 74 -7.42 4.37 -7.38
CA LEU A 74 -6.56 3.89 -6.30
C LEU A 74 -6.49 2.37 -6.34
N THR A 75 -5.37 1.83 -5.86
CA THR A 75 -5.23 0.39 -5.56
C THR A 75 -5.39 0.16 -4.07
N SER A 76 -5.77 -1.05 -3.65
CA SER A 76 -5.82 -1.39 -2.23
C SER A 76 -4.42 -1.31 -1.60
N LEU A 77 -4.32 -1.16 -0.27
CA LEU A 77 -2.99 -1.17 0.36
C LEU A 77 -2.36 -2.54 0.25
N THR A 78 -3.14 -3.61 0.41
CA THR A 78 -2.67 -4.99 0.24
C THR A 78 -2.04 -5.20 -1.14
N ASP A 79 -2.70 -4.74 -2.21
CA ASP A 79 -2.17 -4.86 -3.58
C ASP A 79 -0.90 -4.00 -3.75
N SER A 80 -0.92 -2.79 -3.19
CA SER A 80 0.23 -1.89 -3.21
C SER A 80 1.45 -2.51 -2.52
N HIS A 81 1.27 -3.07 -1.32
CA HIS A 81 2.33 -3.73 -0.57
C HIS A 81 2.85 -4.95 -1.30
N THR A 82 1.96 -5.77 -1.86
CA THR A 82 2.32 -6.97 -2.64
C THR A 82 3.14 -6.58 -3.87
N LYS A 83 2.73 -5.53 -4.59
CA LYS A 83 3.45 -4.99 -5.74
C LYS A 83 4.85 -4.50 -5.34
N LEU A 84 4.95 -3.73 -4.26
CA LEU A 84 6.24 -3.21 -3.76
C LEU A 84 7.17 -4.34 -3.30
N LEU A 85 6.64 -5.34 -2.61
CA LEU A 85 7.41 -6.51 -2.17
C LEU A 85 7.95 -7.30 -3.38
N LYS A 86 7.11 -7.53 -4.39
CA LYS A 86 7.52 -8.20 -5.63
C LYS A 86 8.64 -7.43 -6.34
N GLN A 87 8.46 -6.12 -6.54
CA GLN A 87 9.48 -5.26 -7.16
C GLN A 87 10.79 -5.24 -6.35
N PHE A 88 10.70 -5.26 -5.02
CA PHE A 88 11.87 -5.36 -4.16
C PHE A 88 12.59 -6.69 -4.35
N GLY A 89 11.88 -7.82 -4.36
CA GLY A 89 12.46 -9.15 -4.59
C GLY A 89 13.14 -9.27 -5.97
N GLU A 90 12.50 -8.79 -7.03
CA GLU A 90 13.07 -8.77 -8.39
C GLU A 90 14.36 -7.96 -8.46
N ARG A 91 14.41 -6.79 -7.79
CA ARG A 91 15.62 -5.96 -7.70
C ARG A 91 16.69 -6.61 -6.83
N LEU A 92 16.30 -7.29 -5.76
CA LEU A 92 17.23 -7.96 -4.86
C LEU A 92 17.98 -9.09 -5.57
N ILE A 93 17.26 -9.88 -6.38
CA ILE A 93 17.84 -10.97 -7.16
C ILE A 93 18.75 -10.45 -8.28
N SER A 94 18.35 -9.38 -8.96
CA SER A 94 19.09 -8.84 -10.11
C SER A 94 20.30 -7.97 -9.73
N HIS A 95 20.37 -7.42 -8.51
CA HIS A 95 21.42 -6.47 -8.16
C HIS A 95 22.68 -7.16 -7.58
N PRO A 96 23.86 -7.05 -8.21
CA PRO A 96 25.07 -7.78 -7.79
C PRO A 96 25.49 -7.50 -6.35
N ARG A 97 25.27 -6.27 -5.87
CA ARG A 97 25.67 -5.86 -4.50
C ARG A 97 24.90 -6.59 -3.41
N HIS A 98 23.70 -7.08 -3.66
CA HIS A 98 22.83 -7.66 -2.63
C HIS A 98 22.64 -9.17 -2.79
N ARG A 99 23.26 -9.78 -3.79
CA ARG A 99 23.22 -11.22 -4.05
C ARG A 99 23.63 -12.04 -2.81
N HIS A 100 24.62 -11.56 -2.06
CA HIS A 100 25.14 -12.21 -0.86
C HIS A 100 24.14 -12.26 0.31
N PHE A 101 23.03 -11.51 0.27
CA PHE A 101 21.95 -11.62 1.26
C PHE A 101 21.00 -12.78 0.97
N LEU A 102 21.07 -13.36 -0.23
CA LEU A 102 20.25 -14.49 -0.62
C LEU A 102 21.02 -15.78 -0.33
N PRO A 103 20.34 -16.88 0.05
CA PRO A 103 20.98 -18.17 0.12
C PRO A 103 21.59 -18.54 -1.25
N ASP A 104 22.76 -19.15 -1.22
CA ASP A 104 23.36 -19.69 -2.43
C ASP A 104 22.42 -20.73 -3.03
N ASN A 105 22.31 -20.73 -4.35
CA ASN A 105 21.44 -21.66 -5.08
C ASN A 105 22.01 -23.09 -5.12
N ASN A 106 22.91 -23.43 -4.18
CA ASN A 106 23.48 -24.75 -4.08
C ASN A 106 22.42 -25.69 -3.51
N PRO A 107 22.02 -26.76 -4.22
CA PRO A 107 21.22 -27.79 -3.62
C PRO A 107 22.02 -28.36 -2.46
N ASN A 108 21.50 -28.21 -1.25
CA ASN A 108 22.15 -28.68 -0.04
C ASN A 108 22.36 -30.20 -0.17
N PRO A 109 23.59 -30.72 -0.22
CA PRO A 109 23.82 -32.16 -0.38
C PRO A 109 23.47 -32.95 0.89
N ASP A 110 23.24 -32.27 2.01
CA ASP A 110 23.01 -32.87 3.33
C ASP A 110 21.56 -32.65 3.82
N MET A 111 20.57 -33.02 3.02
CA MET A 111 19.24 -33.33 3.58
C MET A 111 19.09 -34.86 3.64
N PRO A 112 18.94 -35.47 4.83
CA PRO A 112 18.77 -36.91 4.97
C PRO A 112 17.45 -37.43 4.39
#